data_AF-A0A966FDP8-F1
#
_entry.id   AF-A0A966FDP8-F1
#
_cell.length_a   1.000
_cell.length_b   1.000
_cell.length_c   1.000
_cell.angle_alpha   90.00
_cell.angle_beta   90.00
_cell.angle_gamma   90.00
#
_symmetry.space_group_name_H-M   'P 1'
#
loop_
_entity.id
_entity.type
_entity.pdbx_description
1 polymer ?
#
loop_
_entity_poly.entity_id
_entity_poly.type
_entity_poly.pdbx_seq_one_letter_code
_entity_poly.pdbx_strand_id
1 'polypeptide(L)'
;MRPVEFSPESIITAGQDLQATGRNITGFALRQKVGGGNPSRLKQVWDEHLASQSVTKAEPVAELPVEVAEEVALVTKELTQRLAALASELNDKAVKAAERRVHEVVRSAGEQRAQAERELADASQTVDDLEAMVDEATVQVTGLEVKLADLQTSHQAQAVEFAQVRERLVMTEQTAKVAGEQHAAGMVRMTTTIEAERTRHQQESEQHVAELARMQAAIDAERQRHLQDVEQLRLDLTEQKKTSQAVAAERDQVRADLAAINAKADAIEQARQEQRKAAELEARRAGERLTKAEAGLEKA
;
A
#
# COMPACT_ATOMS: atom_id res chain seq x y z
N MET A 1 102.56 -71.56 -49.35
CA MET A 1 103.29 -72.64 -48.64
C MET A 1 102.35 -73.82 -48.48
N ARG A 2 102.74 -75.02 -48.89
CA ARG A 2 101.89 -76.23 -48.80
C ARG A 2 101.99 -76.79 -47.38
N PRO A 3 100.87 -77.08 -46.70
CA PRO A 3 100.91 -77.70 -45.37
C PRO A 3 101.58 -79.07 -45.45
N VAL A 4 102.49 -79.35 -44.51
CA VAL A 4 103.06 -80.70 -44.33
C VAL A 4 101.95 -81.61 -43.84
N GLU A 5 101.52 -82.57 -44.66
CA GLU A 5 100.58 -83.60 -44.23
C GLU A 5 101.35 -84.70 -43.48
N PHE A 6 100.98 -84.95 -42.22
CA PHE A 6 101.49 -86.06 -41.43
C PHE A 6 100.64 -87.31 -41.67
N SER A 7 101.25 -88.49 -41.68
CA SER A 7 100.52 -89.74 -41.94
C SER A 7 99.56 -90.06 -40.77
N PRO A 8 98.38 -90.65 -41.03
CA PRO A 8 97.42 -91.04 -39.99
C PRO A 8 98.03 -91.91 -38.88
N GLU A 9 98.95 -92.79 -39.24
CA GLU A 9 99.64 -93.71 -38.32
C GLU A 9 100.53 -92.96 -37.34
N SER A 10 101.24 -91.92 -37.81
CA SER A 10 102.06 -91.07 -36.95
C SER A 10 101.22 -90.30 -35.92
N ILE A 11 99.99 -89.92 -36.29
CA ILE A 11 99.03 -89.24 -35.42
C ILE A 11 98.49 -90.22 -34.36
N ILE A 12 98.18 -91.45 -34.78
CA ILE A 12 97.70 -92.53 -33.88
C ILE A 12 98.79 -92.91 -32.88
N THR A 13 100.05 -93.09 -33.30
CA THR A 13 101.17 -93.37 -32.40
C THR A 13 101.38 -92.23 -31.40
N ALA A 14 101.33 -90.97 -31.85
CA ALA A 14 101.43 -89.83 -30.95
C ALA A 14 100.26 -89.75 -29.95
N GLY A 15 99.05 -90.15 -30.36
CA GLY A 15 97.90 -90.25 -29.47
C GLY A 15 98.04 -91.37 -28.44
N GLN A 16 98.53 -92.54 -28.86
CA GLN A 16 98.82 -93.67 -27.97
C GLN A 16 99.93 -93.35 -26.96
N ASP A 17 100.97 -92.62 -27.36
CA ASP A 17 102.03 -92.15 -26.46
C ASP A 17 101.51 -91.12 -25.43
N LEU A 18 100.61 -90.22 -25.86
CA LEU A 18 99.95 -89.29 -24.95
C LEU A 18 99.02 -90.02 -23.98
N GLN A 19 98.37 -91.09 -24.43
CA GLN A 19 97.55 -91.96 -23.60
C GLN A 19 98.39 -92.74 -22.58
N ALA A 20 99.53 -93.32 -23.00
CA ALA A 20 100.44 -94.07 -22.13
C ALA A 20 101.10 -93.19 -21.06
N THR A 21 101.30 -91.91 -21.36
CA THR A 21 101.81 -90.90 -20.41
C THR A 21 100.71 -90.26 -19.55
N GLY A 22 99.46 -90.70 -19.68
CA GLY A 22 98.31 -90.21 -18.90
C GLY A 22 97.93 -88.75 -19.18
N ARG A 23 98.34 -88.20 -20.33
CA ARG A 23 98.11 -86.80 -20.71
C ARG A 23 96.84 -86.67 -21.56
N ASN A 24 96.06 -85.62 -21.34
CA ASN A 24 94.85 -85.36 -22.13
C ASN A 24 95.17 -85.19 -23.62
N ILE A 25 94.52 -86.01 -24.45
CA ILE A 25 94.74 -86.06 -25.89
C ILE A 25 93.90 -84.96 -26.55
N THR A 26 94.50 -83.79 -26.71
CA THR A 26 93.91 -82.65 -27.44
C THR A 26 94.63 -82.46 -28.77
N GLY A 27 93.99 -81.81 -29.75
CA GLY A 27 94.62 -81.52 -31.04
C GLY A 27 95.94 -80.74 -30.93
N PHE A 28 96.10 -79.92 -29.89
CA PHE A 28 97.35 -79.22 -29.60
C PHE A 28 98.42 -80.14 -29.00
N ALA A 29 98.04 -81.04 -28.09
CA ALA A 29 98.97 -82.04 -27.54
C ALA A 29 99.49 -82.99 -28.63
N LEU A 30 98.61 -83.40 -29.55
CA LEU A 30 98.97 -84.17 -30.75
C LEU A 30 99.92 -83.37 -31.65
N ARG A 31 99.66 -82.09 -31.89
CA ARG A 31 100.58 -81.21 -32.65
C ARG A 31 101.96 -81.10 -31.99
N GLN A 32 102.01 -81.01 -30.66
CA GLN A 32 103.27 -80.91 -29.92
C GLN A 32 104.12 -82.18 -30.03
N LYS A 33 103.47 -83.35 -30.10
CA LYS A 33 104.16 -84.65 -30.24
C LYS A 33 104.53 -85.01 -31.69
N VAL A 34 103.65 -84.72 -32.64
CA VAL A 34 103.87 -84.97 -34.08
C VAL A 34 104.81 -83.93 -34.71
N GLY A 35 105.01 -82.79 -34.05
CA GLY A 35 105.97 -81.76 -34.46
C GLY A 35 105.42 -80.70 -35.43
N GLY A 36 104.11 -80.71 -35.73
CA GLY A 36 103.46 -79.76 -36.62
C GLY A 36 102.06 -80.19 -37.05
N GLY A 37 101.44 -79.44 -37.97
CA GLY A 37 100.14 -79.78 -38.56
C GLY A 37 98.95 -78.99 -37.98
N ASN A 38 97.78 -79.20 -38.57
CA ASN A 38 96.52 -78.56 -38.15
C ASN A 38 95.90 -79.33 -36.96
N PRO A 39 95.76 -78.73 -35.76
CA PRO A 39 95.20 -79.38 -34.58
C PRO A 39 93.83 -80.04 -34.78
N SER A 40 92.97 -79.46 -35.63
CA SER A 40 91.64 -80.00 -35.88
C SER A 40 91.68 -81.32 -36.65
N ARG A 41 92.58 -81.43 -37.65
CA ARG A 41 92.76 -82.67 -38.43
C ARG A 41 93.42 -83.76 -37.59
N LEU A 42 94.39 -83.40 -36.75
CA LEU A 42 95.04 -84.34 -35.83
C LEU A 42 94.03 -84.94 -34.84
N LYS A 43 93.18 -84.09 -34.24
CA LYS A 43 92.12 -84.54 -33.35
C LYS A 43 91.07 -85.37 -34.08
N GLN A 44 90.67 -84.98 -35.30
CA GLN A 44 89.70 -85.72 -36.09
C GLN A 44 90.17 -87.16 -36.37
N VAL A 45 91.41 -87.35 -36.83
CA VAL A 45 91.96 -88.69 -37.11
C VAL A 45 92.07 -89.53 -35.83
N TRP A 46 92.43 -88.90 -34.71
CA TRP A 46 92.44 -89.59 -33.41
C TRP A 46 91.03 -89.98 -32.93
N ASP A 47 90.06 -89.07 -33.05
CA ASP A 47 88.67 -89.33 -32.70
C ASP A 47 88.06 -90.40 -33.62
N GLU A 48 88.43 -90.44 -34.91
CA GLU A 48 88.07 -91.51 -35.86
C GLU A 48 88.72 -92.86 -35.48
N HIS A 49 89.97 -92.87 -35.01
CA HIS A 49 90.60 -94.07 -34.46
C HIS A 49 89.91 -94.54 -33.16
N LEU A 50 89.52 -93.62 -32.29
CA LEU A 50 88.77 -93.93 -31.07
C LEU A 50 87.36 -94.48 -31.38
N ALA A 51 86.68 -93.87 -32.35
CA ALA A 51 85.36 -94.30 -32.80
C ALA A 51 85.40 -95.67 -33.50
N SER A 52 86.45 -95.95 -34.27
CA SER A 52 86.66 -97.26 -34.90
C SER A 52 87.09 -98.34 -33.88
N GLN A 53 87.78 -97.98 -32.80
CA GLN A 53 87.96 -98.86 -31.64
C GLN A 53 86.67 -99.06 -30.83
N SER A 54 85.76 -98.09 -30.80
CA SER A 54 84.51 -98.15 -30.04
C SER A 54 83.34 -98.79 -30.79
N VAL A 55 83.57 -99.49 -31.90
CA VAL A 55 82.54 -100.36 -32.50
C VAL A 55 82.37 -101.57 -31.59
N THR A 56 81.58 -101.40 -30.54
CA THR A 56 80.93 -102.53 -29.86
C THR A 56 80.07 -103.22 -30.90
N LYS A 57 80.58 -104.33 -31.45
CA LYS A 57 79.71 -105.34 -32.06
C LYS A 57 78.63 -105.63 -31.03
N ALA A 58 77.39 -105.24 -31.31
CA ALA A 58 76.25 -105.77 -30.58
C ALA A 58 76.31 -107.28 -30.77
N GLU A 59 76.69 -108.00 -29.73
CA GLU A 59 76.46 -109.44 -29.65
C GLU A 59 74.97 -109.67 -29.95
N PRO A 60 74.61 -110.63 -30.81
CA PRO A 60 73.22 -111.02 -30.92
C PRO A 60 72.82 -111.50 -29.52
N VAL A 61 71.95 -110.73 -28.86
CA VAL A 61 71.36 -111.12 -27.58
C VAL A 61 70.82 -112.53 -27.80
N ALA A 62 71.37 -113.50 -27.08
CA ALA A 62 70.84 -114.84 -27.06
C ALA A 62 69.34 -114.71 -26.74
N GLU A 63 68.49 -115.21 -27.62
CA GLU A 63 67.05 -115.25 -27.38
C GLU A 63 66.85 -115.84 -25.99
N LEU A 64 66.18 -115.08 -25.12
CA LEU A 64 65.85 -115.54 -23.79
C LEU A 64 65.16 -116.89 -23.94
N PRO A 65 65.51 -117.91 -23.13
CA PRO A 65 64.77 -119.16 -23.09
C PRO A 65 63.27 -118.86 -23.03
N VAL A 66 62.48 -119.59 -23.83
CA VAL A 66 61.08 -119.23 -24.09
C VAL A 66 60.27 -119.07 -22.81
N GLU A 67 60.61 -119.83 -21.78
CA GLU A 67 60.00 -119.79 -20.45
C GLU A 67 60.24 -118.45 -19.73
N VAL A 68 61.46 -117.90 -19.84
CA VAL A 68 61.81 -116.60 -19.23
C VAL A 68 61.16 -115.45 -20.01
N ALA A 69 61.10 -115.56 -21.34
CA ALA A 69 60.41 -114.58 -22.18
C ALA A 69 58.89 -114.56 -21.93
N GLU A 70 58.27 -115.72 -21.74
CA GLU A 70 56.85 -115.87 -21.39
C GLU A 70 56.52 -115.29 -20.02
N GLU A 71 57.33 -115.56 -18.99
CA GLU A 71 57.16 -114.98 -17.65
C GLU A 71 57.33 -113.45 -17.65
N VAL A 72 58.35 -112.93 -18.35
CA VAL A 72 58.54 -111.48 -18.49
C VAL A 72 57.36 -110.85 -19.25
N ALA A 73 56.85 -111.50 -20.30
CA ALA A 73 55.67 -111.03 -21.02
C ALA A 73 54.41 -111.02 -20.14
N LEU A 74 54.23 -112.05 -19.30
CA LEU A 74 53.10 -112.16 -18.37
C LEU A 74 53.16 -111.08 -17.28
N VAL A 75 54.33 -110.88 -16.64
CA VAL A 75 54.54 -109.82 -15.64
C VAL A 75 54.37 -108.44 -16.26
N THR A 76 54.88 -108.21 -17.47
CA THR A 76 54.70 -106.92 -18.18
C THR A 76 53.23 -106.66 -18.49
N LYS A 77 52.48 -107.69 -18.89
CA LYS A 77 51.04 -107.62 -19.12
C LYS A 77 50.29 -107.29 -17.82
N GLU A 78 50.59 -107.96 -16.71
CA GLU A 78 49.97 -107.68 -15.40
C GLU A 78 50.29 -106.26 -14.91
N LEU A 79 51.55 -105.81 -15.04
CA LEU A 79 51.95 -104.46 -14.65
C LEU A 79 51.22 -103.42 -15.51
N THR A 80 51.11 -103.64 -16.82
CA THR A 80 50.37 -102.77 -17.74
C THR A 80 48.89 -102.70 -17.35
N GLN A 81 48.28 -103.83 -17.01
CA GLN A 81 46.89 -103.89 -16.54
C GLN A 81 46.70 -103.14 -15.21
N ARG A 82 47.63 -103.29 -14.24
CA ARG A 82 47.58 -102.55 -12.97
C ARG A 82 47.77 -101.05 -13.16
N LEU A 83 48.69 -100.63 -14.04
CA LEU A 83 48.89 -99.22 -14.37
C LEU A 83 47.65 -98.62 -15.03
N ALA A 84 47.02 -99.34 -15.96
CA ALA A 84 45.78 -98.91 -16.60
C ALA A 84 44.64 -98.79 -15.58
N ALA A 85 44.49 -99.75 -14.67
CA ALA A 85 43.50 -99.70 -13.60
C ALA A 85 43.73 -98.51 -12.65
N LEU A 86 44.96 -98.30 -12.19
CA LEU A 86 45.30 -97.17 -11.32
C LEU A 86 45.07 -95.82 -12.00
N ALA A 87 45.41 -95.71 -13.29
CA ALA A 87 45.14 -94.51 -14.09
C ALA A 87 43.64 -94.22 -14.20
N SER A 88 42.82 -95.25 -14.43
CA SER A 88 41.36 -95.13 -14.43
C SER A 88 40.85 -94.67 -13.05
N GLU A 89 41.32 -95.26 -11.95
CA GLU A 89 40.90 -94.86 -10.60
C GLU A 89 41.31 -93.42 -10.24
N LEU A 90 42.52 -93.01 -10.63
CA LEU A 90 42.99 -91.64 -10.45
C LEU A 90 42.15 -90.65 -11.27
N ASN A 91 41.83 -91.01 -12.51
CA ASN A 91 40.95 -90.21 -13.36
C ASN A 91 39.55 -90.09 -12.74
N ASP A 92 38.94 -91.19 -12.31
CA ASP A 92 37.63 -91.18 -11.64
C ASP A 92 37.62 -90.31 -10.38
N LYS A 93 38.69 -90.36 -9.58
CA LYS A 93 38.85 -89.48 -8.40
C LYS A 93 39.00 -88.01 -8.79
N ALA A 94 39.79 -87.72 -9.82
CA ALA A 94 39.99 -86.35 -10.32
C ALA A 94 38.68 -85.77 -10.88
N VAL A 95 37.93 -86.55 -11.67
CA VAL A 95 36.62 -86.16 -12.21
C VAL A 95 35.64 -85.90 -11.07
N LYS A 96 35.49 -86.83 -10.11
CA LYS A 96 34.60 -86.62 -8.94
C LYS A 96 34.98 -85.40 -8.11
N ALA A 97 36.28 -85.11 -7.96
CA ALA A 97 36.74 -83.92 -7.25
C ALA A 97 36.44 -82.63 -8.03
N ALA A 98 36.61 -82.65 -9.35
CA ALA A 98 36.26 -81.53 -10.23
C ALA A 98 34.74 -81.29 -10.25
N GLU A 99 33.93 -82.33 -10.37
CA GLU A 99 32.46 -82.25 -10.31
C GLU A 99 31.98 -81.64 -9.00
N ARG A 100 32.54 -82.07 -7.85
CA ARG A 100 32.21 -81.46 -6.55
C ARG A 100 32.56 -79.98 -6.50
N ARG A 101 33.76 -79.60 -6.98
CA ARG A 101 34.17 -78.19 -7.07
C ARG A 101 33.24 -77.38 -7.96
N VAL A 102 32.89 -77.90 -9.14
CA VAL A 102 31.94 -77.25 -10.05
C VAL A 102 30.58 -77.09 -9.37
N HIS A 103 30.08 -78.13 -8.70
CA HIS A 103 28.81 -78.05 -7.99
C HIS A 103 28.82 -76.97 -6.90
N GLU A 104 29.90 -76.86 -6.15
CA GLU A 104 30.05 -75.86 -5.10
C GLU A 104 30.16 -74.44 -5.67
N VAL A 105 30.90 -74.25 -6.77
CA VAL A 105 30.97 -72.97 -7.47
C VAL A 105 29.61 -72.57 -8.03
N VAL A 106 28.89 -73.50 -8.67
CA VAL A 106 27.55 -73.24 -9.21
C VAL A 106 26.57 -72.91 -8.09
N ARG A 107 26.63 -73.63 -6.96
CA ARG A 107 25.80 -73.35 -5.78
C ARG A 107 26.08 -71.96 -5.22
N SER A 108 27.36 -71.63 -4.97
CA SER A 108 27.77 -70.33 -4.44
C SER A 108 27.41 -69.18 -5.38
N ALA A 109 27.65 -69.33 -6.69
CA ALA A 109 27.26 -68.33 -7.69
C ALA A 109 25.73 -68.17 -7.76
N GLY A 110 24.96 -69.26 -7.63
CA GLY A 110 23.50 -69.21 -7.55
C GLY A 110 23.00 -68.47 -6.31
N GLU A 111 23.60 -68.73 -5.15
CA GLU A 111 23.29 -68.04 -3.89
C GLU A 111 23.63 -66.54 -3.97
N GLN A 112 24.81 -66.18 -4.49
CA GLN A 112 25.21 -64.78 -4.69
C GLN A 112 24.28 -64.05 -5.67
N ARG A 113 23.93 -64.70 -6.79
CA ARG A 113 22.99 -64.15 -7.75
C ARG A 113 21.62 -63.91 -7.12
N ALA A 114 21.09 -64.90 -6.39
CA ALA A 114 19.80 -64.77 -5.73
C ALA A 114 19.80 -63.67 -4.66
N GLN A 115 20.92 -63.48 -3.96
CA GLN A 115 21.08 -62.37 -3.01
C GLN A 115 21.11 -61.02 -3.72
N ALA A 116 21.89 -60.89 -4.80
CA ALA A 116 21.95 -59.66 -5.58
C ALA A 116 20.59 -59.31 -6.21
N GLU A 117 19.84 -60.30 -6.70
CA GLU A 117 18.48 -60.10 -7.23
C GLU A 117 17.52 -59.58 -6.15
N ARG A 118 17.64 -60.04 -4.89
CA ARG A 118 16.84 -59.52 -3.76
C ARG A 118 17.22 -58.09 -3.41
N GLU A 119 18.52 -57.81 -3.28
CA GLU A 119 18.98 -56.45 -2.96
C GLU A 119 18.62 -55.44 -4.06
N LEU A 120 18.67 -55.87 -5.33
CA LEU A 120 18.19 -55.05 -6.45
C LEU A 120 16.69 -54.81 -6.40
N ALA A 121 15.89 -55.82 -6.03
CA ALA A 121 14.44 -55.66 -5.86
C ALA A 121 14.11 -54.69 -4.72
N ASP A 122 14.78 -54.82 -3.58
CA ASP A 122 14.62 -53.91 -2.44
C ASP A 122 15.03 -52.48 -2.83
N ALA A 123 16.16 -52.32 -3.52
CA ALA A 123 16.60 -51.01 -4.01
C ALA A 123 15.60 -50.41 -5.01
N SER A 124 15.08 -51.20 -5.95
CA SER A 124 14.05 -50.75 -6.89
C SER A 124 12.80 -50.26 -6.15
N GLN A 125 12.33 -51.01 -5.15
CA GLN A 125 11.17 -50.62 -4.35
C GLN A 125 11.43 -49.30 -3.61
N THR A 126 12.62 -49.11 -3.03
CA THR A 126 12.95 -47.84 -2.36
C THR A 126 13.00 -46.66 -3.32
N VAL A 127 13.41 -46.88 -4.58
CA VAL A 127 13.37 -45.84 -5.62
C VAL A 127 11.93 -45.49 -5.95
N ASP A 128 11.07 -46.48 -6.17
CA ASP A 128 9.64 -46.27 -6.46
C ASP A 128 8.95 -45.50 -5.31
N ASP A 129 9.26 -45.84 -4.06
CA ASP A 129 8.73 -45.15 -2.88
C ASP A 129 9.22 -43.69 -2.81
N LEU A 130 10.50 -43.43 -3.11
CA LEU A 130 11.06 -42.08 -3.14
C LEU A 130 10.48 -41.25 -4.30
N GLU A 131 10.26 -41.84 -5.46
CA GLU A 131 9.60 -41.18 -6.59
C GLU A 131 8.17 -40.78 -6.22
N ALA A 132 7.40 -41.67 -5.58
CA ALA A 132 6.07 -41.36 -5.09
C ALA A 132 6.06 -40.20 -4.06
N MET A 133 7.05 -40.18 -3.14
CA MET A 133 7.21 -39.08 -2.18
C MET A 133 7.55 -37.75 -2.87
N VAL A 134 8.37 -37.77 -3.92
CA VAL A 134 8.73 -36.58 -4.70
C VAL A 134 7.51 -36.04 -5.46
N ASP A 135 6.72 -36.93 -6.06
CA ASP A 135 5.48 -36.55 -6.74
C ASP A 135 4.48 -35.92 -5.77
N GLU A 136 4.29 -36.54 -4.59
CA GLU A 136 3.41 -35.98 -3.55
C GLU A 136 3.90 -34.60 -3.08
N ALA A 137 5.20 -34.47 -2.79
CA ALA A 137 5.77 -33.19 -2.38
C ALA A 137 5.60 -32.12 -3.47
N THR A 138 5.74 -32.49 -4.74
CA THR A 138 5.53 -31.57 -5.88
C THR A 138 4.08 -31.11 -5.97
N VAL A 139 3.11 -32.01 -5.78
CA VAL A 139 1.69 -31.66 -5.71
C VAL A 139 1.40 -30.73 -4.51
N GLN A 140 2.02 -30.98 -3.36
CA GLN A 140 1.85 -30.11 -2.19
C GLN A 140 2.43 -28.71 -2.42
N VAL A 141 3.64 -28.60 -2.99
CA VAL A 141 4.30 -27.32 -3.31
C VAL A 141 3.46 -26.52 -4.29
N THR A 142 3.06 -27.12 -5.42
CA THR A 142 2.22 -26.44 -6.42
C THR A 142 0.87 -26.02 -5.83
N GLY A 143 0.26 -26.83 -4.97
CA GLY A 143 -0.95 -26.47 -4.24
C GLY A 143 -0.77 -25.28 -3.28
N LEU A 144 0.38 -25.18 -2.61
CA LEU A 144 0.71 -24.04 -1.75
C LEU A 144 1.00 -22.77 -2.56
N GLU A 145 1.67 -22.89 -3.71
CA GLU A 145 1.91 -21.76 -4.62
C GLU A 145 0.61 -21.15 -5.13
N VAL A 146 -0.38 -21.97 -5.52
CA VAL A 146 -1.71 -21.49 -5.91
C VAL A 146 -2.40 -20.76 -4.77
N LYS A 147 -2.42 -21.34 -3.55
CA LYS A 147 -3.01 -20.67 -2.38
C LYS A 147 -2.32 -19.35 -2.03
N LEU A 148 -1.00 -19.28 -2.20
CA LEU A 148 -0.25 -18.06 -1.99
C LEU A 148 -0.63 -16.98 -3.01
N ALA A 149 -0.75 -17.35 -4.29
CA ALA A 149 -1.18 -16.43 -5.34
C ALA A 149 -2.62 -15.92 -5.12
N ASP A 150 -3.53 -16.80 -4.68
CA ASP A 150 -4.91 -16.44 -4.34
C ASP A 150 -4.96 -15.46 -3.15
N LEU A 151 -4.18 -15.73 -2.10
CA LEU A 151 -4.06 -14.83 -0.94
C LEU A 151 -3.46 -13.47 -1.32
N GLN A 152 -2.45 -13.45 -2.18
CA GLN A 152 -1.85 -12.21 -2.67
C GLN A 152 -2.87 -11.39 -3.48
N THR A 153 -3.65 -12.04 -4.35
CA THR A 153 -4.70 -11.39 -5.13
C THR A 153 -5.80 -10.82 -4.22
N SER A 154 -6.25 -11.60 -3.23
CA SER A 154 -7.23 -11.15 -2.24
C SER A 154 -6.72 -9.95 -1.42
N HIS A 155 -5.46 -10.00 -0.98
CA HIS A 155 -4.84 -8.90 -0.24
C HIS A 155 -4.70 -7.62 -1.09
N GLN A 156 -4.33 -7.75 -2.37
CA GLN A 156 -4.29 -6.61 -3.29
C GLN A 156 -5.69 -6.00 -3.48
N ALA A 157 -6.72 -6.82 -3.67
CA ALA A 157 -8.10 -6.35 -3.76
C ALA A 157 -8.54 -5.62 -2.47
N GLN A 158 -8.27 -6.20 -1.30
CA GLN A 158 -8.58 -5.58 0.00
C GLN A 158 -7.83 -4.26 0.21
N ALA A 159 -6.56 -4.16 -0.22
CA ALA A 159 -5.80 -2.91 -0.13
C ALA A 159 -6.41 -1.79 -0.99
N VAL A 160 -6.90 -2.13 -2.19
CA VAL A 160 -7.61 -1.19 -3.07
C VAL A 160 -8.93 -0.76 -2.44
N GLU A 161 -9.74 -1.70 -1.94
CA GLU A 161 -11.00 -1.38 -1.25
C GLU A 161 -10.77 -0.48 -0.02
N PHE A 162 -9.73 -0.77 0.77
CA PHE A 162 -9.38 0.05 1.93
C PHE A 162 -8.96 1.47 1.54
N ALA A 163 -8.22 1.63 0.43
CA ALA A 163 -7.86 2.94 -0.10
C ALA A 163 -9.11 3.72 -0.56
N GLN A 164 -10.02 3.07 -1.28
CA GLN A 164 -11.28 3.69 -1.73
C GLN A 164 -12.18 4.09 -0.56
N VAL A 165 -12.31 3.25 0.47
CA VAL A 165 -13.09 3.57 1.67
C VAL A 165 -12.48 4.76 2.42
N ARG A 166 -11.15 4.82 2.54
CA ARG A 166 -10.45 5.97 3.13
C ARG A 166 -10.70 7.26 2.35
N GLU A 167 -10.62 7.21 1.02
CA GLU A 167 -10.92 8.39 0.18
C GLU A 167 -12.36 8.85 0.36
N ARG A 168 -13.32 7.93 0.32
CA ARG A 168 -14.74 8.23 0.57
C ARG A 168 -14.95 8.82 1.96
N LEU A 169 -14.29 8.29 2.98
CA LEU A 169 -14.37 8.81 4.35
C LEU A 169 -13.89 10.26 4.40
N VAL A 170 -12.70 10.55 3.87
CA VAL A 170 -12.15 11.92 3.82
C VAL A 170 -13.11 12.88 3.10
N MET A 171 -13.66 12.47 1.95
CA MET A 171 -14.63 13.29 1.22
C MET A 171 -15.91 13.54 2.02
N THR A 172 -16.43 12.52 2.72
CA THR A 172 -17.61 12.69 3.58
C THR A 172 -17.33 13.57 4.80
N GLU A 173 -16.18 13.44 5.43
CA GLU A 173 -15.76 14.27 6.56
C GLU A 173 -15.61 15.74 6.14
N GLN A 174 -14.97 16.00 4.99
CA GLN A 174 -14.87 17.35 4.44
C GLN A 174 -16.24 17.94 4.11
N THR A 175 -17.12 17.15 3.49
CA THR A 175 -18.48 17.59 3.16
C THR A 175 -19.28 17.90 4.43
N ALA A 176 -19.20 17.04 5.45
CA ALA A 176 -19.86 17.26 6.73
C ALA A 176 -19.30 18.51 7.45
N LYS A 177 -17.99 18.73 7.41
CA LYS A 177 -17.35 19.92 7.97
C LYS A 177 -17.85 21.20 7.30
N VAL A 178 -17.84 21.24 5.96
CA VAL A 178 -18.33 22.40 5.20
C VAL A 178 -19.82 22.64 5.47
N ALA A 179 -20.64 21.59 5.51
CA ALA A 179 -22.06 21.71 5.84
C ALA A 179 -22.26 22.26 7.27
N GLY A 180 -21.44 21.83 8.24
CA GLY A 180 -21.44 22.35 9.60
C GLY A 180 -21.05 23.82 9.68
N GLU A 181 -20.00 24.23 8.97
CA GLU A 181 -19.57 25.63 8.87
C GLU A 181 -20.64 26.51 8.21
N GLN A 182 -21.28 26.03 7.14
CA GLN A 182 -22.38 26.73 6.47
C GLN A 182 -23.60 26.88 7.38
N HIS A 183 -23.97 25.82 8.12
CA HIS A 183 -25.07 25.88 9.06
C HIS A 183 -24.79 26.86 10.20
N ALA A 184 -23.59 26.81 10.79
CA ALA A 184 -23.16 27.75 11.83
C ALA A 184 -23.18 29.20 11.32
N ALA A 185 -22.64 29.47 10.13
CA ALA A 185 -22.69 30.79 9.51
C ALA A 185 -24.13 31.25 9.23
N GLY A 186 -25.01 30.33 8.80
CA GLY A 186 -26.44 30.59 8.63
C GLY A 186 -27.13 31.00 9.93
N MET A 187 -26.85 30.29 11.03
CA MET A 187 -27.37 30.61 12.36
C MET A 187 -26.88 31.96 12.88
N VAL A 188 -25.60 32.30 12.65
CA VAL A 188 -25.06 33.63 13.00
C VAL A 188 -25.72 34.73 12.18
N ARG A 189 -25.93 34.53 10.88
CA ARG A 189 -26.64 35.51 10.03
C ARG A 189 -28.08 35.70 10.49
N MET A 190 -28.78 34.61 10.80
CA MET A 190 -30.16 34.65 11.27
C MET A 190 -30.27 35.39 12.61
N THR A 191 -29.44 35.03 13.60
CA THR A 191 -29.40 35.71 14.90
C THR A 191 -29.06 37.19 14.77
N THR A 192 -28.05 37.54 13.97
CA THR A 192 -27.71 38.95 13.67
C THR A 192 -28.88 39.69 13.04
N THR A 193 -29.63 39.05 12.14
CA THR A 193 -30.79 39.67 11.47
C THR A 193 -31.93 39.88 12.47
N ILE A 194 -32.21 38.89 13.31
CA ILE A 194 -33.22 38.99 14.38
C ILE A 194 -32.85 40.09 15.37
N GLU A 195 -31.59 40.20 15.78
CA GLU A 195 -31.11 41.27 16.64
C GLU A 195 -31.26 42.64 15.99
N ALA A 196 -30.88 42.78 14.71
CA ALA A 196 -31.06 44.02 13.97
C ALA A 196 -32.54 44.42 13.86
N GLU A 197 -33.44 43.50 13.49
CA GLU A 197 -34.88 43.75 13.44
C GLU A 197 -35.45 44.10 14.82
N ARG A 198 -34.99 43.42 15.88
CA ARG A 198 -35.38 43.76 17.26
C ARG A 198 -34.94 45.16 17.65
N THR A 199 -33.73 45.58 17.29
CA THR A 199 -33.26 46.94 17.55
C THR A 199 -34.03 47.99 16.74
N ARG A 200 -34.38 47.70 15.48
CA ARG A 200 -35.23 48.57 14.65
C ARG A 200 -36.61 48.75 15.28
N HIS A 201 -37.29 47.65 15.60
CA HIS A 201 -38.60 47.72 16.25
C HIS A 201 -38.56 48.43 17.60
N GLN A 202 -37.48 48.26 18.38
CA GLN A 202 -37.30 49.01 19.61
C GLN A 202 -37.16 50.52 19.34
N GLN A 203 -36.33 50.92 18.36
CA GLN A 203 -36.18 52.32 17.96
C GLN A 203 -37.49 52.92 17.42
N GLU A 204 -38.22 52.19 16.58
CA GLU A 204 -39.54 52.60 16.07
C GLU A 204 -40.52 52.80 17.23
N SER A 205 -40.56 51.87 18.19
CA SER A 205 -41.40 52.00 19.38
C SER A 205 -41.03 53.21 20.22
N GLU A 206 -39.73 53.44 20.48
CA GLU A 206 -39.25 54.62 21.21
C GLU A 206 -39.58 55.93 20.46
N GLN A 207 -39.47 55.94 19.12
CA GLN A 207 -39.86 57.08 18.29
C GLN A 207 -41.36 57.35 18.38
N HIS A 208 -42.22 56.32 18.28
CA HIS A 208 -43.65 56.48 18.42
C HIS A 208 -44.04 56.99 19.82
N VAL A 209 -43.40 56.51 20.88
CA VAL A 209 -43.61 57.02 22.24
C VAL A 209 -43.19 58.50 22.33
N ALA A 210 -42.06 58.87 21.74
CA ALA A 210 -41.59 60.26 21.72
C ALA A 210 -42.51 61.17 20.89
N GLU A 211 -43.03 60.69 19.76
CA GLU A 211 -43.98 61.42 18.92
C GLU A 211 -45.32 61.63 19.64
N LEU A 212 -45.86 60.58 20.27
CA LEU A 212 -47.07 60.68 21.10
C LEU A 212 -46.86 61.66 22.26
N ALA A 213 -45.71 61.64 22.92
CA ALA A 213 -45.39 62.61 23.98
C ALA A 213 -45.33 64.05 23.45
N ARG A 214 -44.76 64.27 22.26
CA ARG A 214 -44.73 65.59 21.60
C ARG A 214 -46.13 66.07 21.22
N MET A 215 -46.95 65.20 20.63
CA MET A 215 -48.35 65.50 20.30
C MET A 215 -49.14 65.84 21.56
N GLN A 216 -48.99 65.05 22.62
CA GLN A 216 -49.64 65.30 23.90
C GLN A 216 -49.22 66.65 24.48
N ALA A 217 -47.92 66.96 24.48
CA ALA A 217 -47.41 68.26 24.92
C ALA A 217 -47.93 69.43 24.04
N ALA A 218 -48.07 69.23 22.73
CA ALA A 218 -48.63 70.23 21.82
C ALA A 218 -50.13 70.46 22.11
N ILE A 219 -50.90 69.40 22.30
CA ILE A 219 -52.32 69.47 22.70
C ILE A 219 -52.45 70.21 24.04
N ASP A 220 -51.60 69.89 25.02
CA ASP A 220 -51.65 70.53 26.33
C ASP A 220 -51.23 72.00 26.25
N ALA A 221 -50.24 72.36 25.41
CA ALA A 221 -49.89 73.76 25.16
C ALA A 221 -51.00 74.54 24.45
N GLU A 222 -51.68 73.93 23.47
CA GLU A 222 -52.83 74.54 22.79
C GLU A 222 -54.02 74.72 23.74
N ARG A 223 -54.29 73.74 24.61
CA ARG A 223 -55.27 73.87 25.70
C ARG A 223 -54.91 75.03 26.64
N GLN A 224 -53.65 75.19 27.02
CA GLN A 224 -53.20 76.30 27.87
C GLN A 224 -53.38 77.66 27.16
N ARG A 225 -53.08 77.75 25.87
CA ARG A 225 -53.35 78.95 25.07
C ARG A 225 -54.84 79.26 25.03
N HIS A 226 -55.69 78.27 24.74
CA HIS A 226 -57.13 78.47 24.76
C HIS A 226 -57.66 78.91 26.13
N LEU A 227 -57.11 78.38 27.23
CA LEU A 227 -57.46 78.84 28.58
C LEU A 227 -57.06 80.31 28.80
N GLN A 228 -55.85 80.70 28.37
CA GLN A 228 -55.38 82.08 28.42
C GLN A 228 -56.23 83.01 27.54
N ASP A 229 -56.57 82.61 26.32
CA ASP A 229 -57.43 83.37 25.41
C ASP A 229 -58.83 83.57 26.02
N VAL A 230 -59.40 82.52 26.63
CA VAL A 230 -60.69 82.61 27.33
C VAL A 230 -60.60 83.56 28.54
N GLU A 231 -59.50 83.55 29.28
CA GLU A 231 -59.27 84.48 30.39
C GLU A 231 -59.11 85.92 29.91
N GLN A 232 -58.34 86.14 28.85
CA GLN A 232 -58.17 87.44 28.21
C GLN A 232 -59.51 87.98 27.68
N LEU A 233 -60.28 87.17 26.96
CA LEU A 233 -61.62 87.54 26.49
C LEU A 233 -62.58 87.87 27.63
N ARG A 234 -62.44 87.21 28.79
CA ARG A 234 -63.21 87.58 30.00
C ARG A 234 -62.80 88.94 30.53
N LEU A 235 -61.51 89.23 30.60
CA LEU A 235 -61.00 90.55 31.02
C LEU A 235 -61.49 91.64 30.07
N ASP A 236 -61.28 91.46 28.76
CA ASP A 236 -61.72 92.38 27.72
C ASP A 236 -63.24 92.61 27.79
N LEU A 237 -64.05 91.55 28.00
CA LEU A 237 -65.49 91.67 28.18
C LEU A 237 -65.85 92.47 29.44
N THR A 238 -65.12 92.29 30.55
CA THR A 238 -65.35 93.10 31.76
C THR A 238 -64.98 94.57 31.56
N GLU A 239 -63.91 94.84 30.83
CA GLU A 239 -63.51 96.20 30.46
C GLU A 239 -64.53 96.84 29.53
N GLN A 240 -64.96 96.12 28.49
CA GLN A 240 -66.03 96.55 27.58
C GLN A 240 -67.34 96.83 28.32
N LYS A 241 -67.69 96.02 29.33
CA LYS A 241 -68.84 96.30 30.19
C LYS A 241 -68.66 97.59 30.97
N LYS A 242 -67.48 97.85 31.54
CA LYS A 242 -67.18 99.11 32.26
C LYS A 242 -67.23 100.32 31.33
N THR A 243 -66.61 100.25 30.15
CA THR A 243 -66.66 101.34 29.17
C THR A 243 -68.07 101.58 28.68
N SER A 244 -68.85 100.52 28.39
CA SER A 244 -70.26 100.64 28.03
C SER A 244 -71.10 101.26 29.15
N GLN A 245 -70.83 100.91 30.42
CA GLN A 245 -71.47 101.54 31.58
C GLN A 245 -71.08 103.01 31.72
N ALA A 246 -69.81 103.36 31.52
CA ALA A 246 -69.34 104.74 31.55
C ALA A 246 -69.97 105.57 30.43
N VAL A 247 -70.00 105.08 29.20
CA VAL A 247 -70.69 105.72 28.06
C VAL A 247 -72.19 105.86 28.34
N ALA A 248 -72.83 104.85 28.94
CA ALA A 248 -74.23 104.95 29.34
C ALA A 248 -74.44 106.05 30.39
N ALA A 249 -73.56 106.16 31.39
CA ALA A 249 -73.59 107.21 32.40
C ALA A 249 -73.33 108.61 31.78
N GLU A 250 -72.35 108.75 30.89
CA GLU A 250 -72.11 110.00 30.15
C GLU A 250 -73.29 110.38 29.28
N ARG A 251 -73.90 109.42 28.57
CA ARG A 251 -75.12 109.67 27.79
C ARG A 251 -76.26 110.13 28.69
N ASP A 252 -76.45 109.49 29.83
CA ASP A 252 -77.50 109.87 30.78
C ASP A 252 -77.23 111.26 31.38
N GLN A 253 -75.96 111.62 31.63
CA GLN A 253 -75.54 112.96 32.02
C GLN A 253 -75.82 113.99 30.92
N VAL A 254 -75.42 113.72 29.66
CA VAL A 254 -75.70 114.60 28.51
C VAL A 254 -77.21 114.76 28.31
N ARG A 255 -78.00 113.71 28.53
CA ARG A 255 -79.46 113.78 28.45
C ARG A 255 -80.04 114.65 29.57
N ALA A 256 -79.48 114.57 30.78
CA ALA A 256 -79.84 115.45 31.89
C ALA A 256 -79.45 116.92 31.61
N ASP A 257 -78.25 117.16 31.08
CA ASP A 257 -77.77 118.48 30.70
C ASP A 257 -78.61 119.09 29.57
N LEU A 258 -78.97 118.30 28.55
CA LEU A 258 -79.92 118.68 27.49
C LEU A 258 -81.29 119.02 28.06
N ALA A 259 -81.81 118.22 28.99
CA ALA A 259 -83.08 118.52 29.66
C ALA A 259 -83.00 119.83 30.44
N ALA A 260 -81.88 120.10 31.12
CA ALA A 260 -81.66 121.36 31.83
C ALA A 260 -81.53 122.56 30.88
N ILE A 261 -80.86 122.39 29.73
CA ILE A 261 -80.76 123.43 28.69
C ILE A 261 -82.14 123.70 28.07
N ASN A 262 -82.91 122.67 27.74
CA ASN A 262 -84.28 122.83 27.24
C ASN A 262 -85.16 123.52 28.28
N ALA A 263 -85.08 123.14 29.56
CA ALA A 263 -85.81 123.82 30.62
C ALA A 263 -85.42 125.31 30.75
N LYS A 264 -84.12 125.65 30.57
CA LYS A 264 -83.67 127.05 30.51
C LYS A 264 -84.17 127.77 29.25
N ALA A 265 -84.19 127.09 28.10
CA ALA A 265 -84.71 127.65 26.86
C ALA A 265 -86.21 127.94 26.99
N ASP A 266 -86.99 127.00 27.53
CA ASP A 266 -88.41 127.17 27.84
C ASP A 266 -88.63 128.31 28.85
N ALA A 267 -87.80 128.44 29.88
CA ALA A 267 -87.88 129.54 30.84
C ALA A 267 -87.56 130.91 30.19
N ILE A 268 -86.59 130.97 29.27
CA ILE A 268 -86.29 132.18 28.50
C ILE A 268 -87.44 132.52 27.55
N GLU A 269 -88.04 131.52 26.92
CA GLU A 269 -89.21 131.67 26.04
C GLU A 269 -90.42 132.19 26.83
N GLN A 270 -90.70 131.61 28.00
CA GLN A 270 -91.72 132.09 28.94
C GLN A 270 -91.44 133.53 29.39
N ALA A 271 -90.21 133.86 29.77
CA ALA A 271 -89.82 135.21 30.13
C ALA A 271 -89.98 136.21 28.96
N ARG A 272 -89.69 135.79 27.72
CA ARG A 272 -89.93 136.59 26.51
C ARG A 272 -91.42 136.77 26.23
N GLN A 273 -92.23 135.74 26.42
CA GLN A 273 -93.68 135.85 26.29
C GLN A 273 -94.26 136.77 27.37
N GLU A 274 -93.79 136.70 28.61
CA GLU A 274 -94.15 137.62 29.68
C GLU A 274 -93.71 139.05 29.37
N GLN A 275 -92.49 139.26 28.85
CA GLN A 275 -92.03 140.57 28.36
C GLN A 275 -92.90 141.09 27.22
N ARG A 276 -93.29 140.25 26.25
CA ARG A 276 -94.19 140.66 25.16
C ARG A 276 -95.57 141.05 25.68
N LYS A 277 -96.13 140.29 26.62
CA LYS A 277 -97.40 140.64 27.28
C LYS A 277 -97.29 141.93 28.08
N ALA A 278 -96.16 142.17 28.76
CA ALA A 278 -95.91 143.41 29.48
C ALA A 278 -95.80 144.60 28.52
N ALA A 279 -95.07 144.43 27.41
CA ALA A 279 -94.91 145.44 26.36
C ALA A 279 -96.23 145.73 25.61
N GLU A 280 -97.08 144.73 25.36
CA GLU A 280 -98.41 144.92 24.81
C GLU A 280 -99.33 145.68 25.78
N LEU A 281 -99.24 145.41 27.08
CA LEU A 281 -100.01 146.13 28.09
C LEU A 281 -99.59 147.61 28.17
N GLU A 282 -98.30 147.90 28.06
CA GLU A 282 -97.77 149.27 28.00
C GLU A 282 -98.11 149.98 26.68
N ALA A 283 -98.03 149.30 25.54
CA ALA A 283 -98.46 149.84 24.25
C ALA A 283 -99.97 150.17 24.23
N ARG A 284 -100.80 149.35 24.88
CA ARG A 284 -102.24 149.60 25.02
C ARG A 284 -102.53 150.82 25.91
N ARG A 285 -101.76 151.02 26.99
CA ARG A 285 -101.83 152.23 27.83
C ARG A 285 -101.32 153.48 27.12
N ALA A 286 -100.35 153.35 26.21
CA ALA A 286 -99.87 154.45 25.37
C ALA A 286 -100.88 154.82 24.27
N GLY A 287 -101.54 153.82 23.66
CA GLY A 287 -102.61 154.03 22.68
C GLY A 287 -103.83 154.75 23.26
N GLU A 288 -104.22 154.45 24.50
CA GLU A 288 -105.32 155.14 25.20
C GLU A 288 -105.00 156.60 25.59
N ARG A 289 -103.72 157.01 25.60
CA ARG A 289 -103.32 158.42 25.82
C ARG A 289 -103.35 159.25 24.55
N LEU A 290 -103.10 158.65 23.38
CA LEU A 290 -103.12 159.35 22.08
C LEU A 290 -104.56 159.61 21.60
N THR A 291 -105.50 158.69 21.84
CA THR A 291 -106.93 158.89 21.51
C THR A 291 -107.63 159.94 22.38
N LYS A 292 -107.05 160.34 23.52
CA LYS A 292 -107.50 161.48 24.33
C LYS A 292 -106.87 162.82 23.93
N ALA A 293 -105.81 162.83 23.15
CA ALA A 293 -105.11 164.05 22.72
C ALA A 293 -105.62 164.61 21.38
N GLU A 294 -106.19 163.77 20.50
CA GLU A 294 -106.73 164.21 19.18
C GLU A 294 -108.15 164.79 19.23
N ALA A 295 -108.86 164.70 20.36
CA ALA A 295 -110.20 165.29 20.52
C ALA A 295 -110.18 166.79 20.94
N GLY A 296 -109.00 167.44 21.04
CA GLY A 296 -108.84 168.75 21.68
C GLY A 296 -108.37 169.92 20.81
N LEU A 297 -107.99 169.72 19.54
CA LEU A 297 -107.32 170.76 18.72
C LEU A 297 -107.81 170.83 17.27
N GLU A 298 -109.13 171.01 17.07
CA GLU A 298 -109.66 171.72 15.88
C GLU A 298 -110.99 172.44 16.19
N LYS A 299 -110.95 173.20 17.28
CA LYS A 299 -111.72 174.45 17.49
C LYS A 299 -110.72 175.52 17.97
N ALA A 300 -109.98 176.09 17.02
CA ALA A 300 -109.40 177.43 17.05
C ALA A 300 -108.87 177.74 15.65
#